data_AF-A0A453GYB4-F1
#
_entry.id   AF-A0A453GYB4-F1
#
_cell.length_a   1.000
_cell.length_b   1.000
_cell.length_c   1.000
_cell.angle_alpha   90.00
_cell.angle_beta   90.00
_cell.angle_gamma   90.00
#
_symmetry.space_group_name_H-M   'P 1'
#
loop_
_entity.id
_entity.type
_entity.pdbx_description
1 polymer ?
#
loop_
_entity_poly.entity_id
_entity_poly.type
_entity_poly.pdbx_seq_one_letter_code
_entity_poly.pdbx_strand_id
1 'polypeptide(L)'
;MVRRANYLVDAAPGTVNVSTDKPVFVATSERPPEKVMQTAVVGTLGELTYRLNLNGFPGDGWAFSYFAEIEESVVPETRKFKLFIPGLPDVSKATVDVGENAPGKLRLYQPGYYNVSLPFVLSFAFRKTNDSSRGPILNAFEIYKYVEIEPGSPDALAMASLASRYTSLGDWANEGGDPCWPSPWSWVRCSSEPQLRVVSINLSGKNLTGGVPPELVALSFLAEIRLDDNMLTGPIPDLAASSNLSIIHFENNQLTGSVPSYLSSLPKLTELYLQNNKLSGYIPKALKSRGIIFNYAGNMDLKRQGIKRSTTW
;
A
#
# COMPACT_ATOMS: atom_id res chain seq x y z
N MET A 1 -10.03 0.85 -1.29
CA MET A 1 -10.80 0.10 -0.27
C MET A 1 -11.74 -0.85 -0.99
N VAL A 2 -11.43 -2.15 -1.05
CA VAL A 2 -12.27 -3.14 -1.75
C VAL A 2 -13.55 -3.34 -0.92
N ARG A 3 -14.67 -2.83 -1.42
CA ARG A 3 -15.99 -3.01 -0.82
C ARG A 3 -16.43 -4.45 -1.07
N ARG A 4 -16.14 -5.37 -0.15
CA ARG A 4 -16.61 -6.77 -0.25
C ARG A 4 -18.07 -6.82 0.19
N ALA A 5 -18.92 -7.40 -0.68
CA ALA A 5 -20.34 -7.52 -0.42
C ALA A 5 -20.61 -8.51 0.72
N ASN A 6 -21.32 -8.04 1.74
CA ASN A 6 -22.09 -8.81 2.70
C ASN A 6 -21.32 -9.85 3.53
N TYR A 7 -20.80 -9.41 4.68
CA TYR A 7 -20.43 -10.30 5.79
C TYR A 7 -21.66 -10.90 6.51
N LEU A 8 -22.86 -10.40 6.23
CA LEU A 8 -24.12 -10.92 6.75
C LEU A 8 -24.50 -12.18 5.98
N VAL A 9 -24.47 -13.33 6.67
CA VAL A 9 -24.85 -14.64 6.11
C VAL A 9 -26.36 -14.73 5.93
N ASP A 10 -27.15 -14.30 6.92
CA ASP A 10 -28.61 -14.16 6.89
C ASP A 10 -29.06 -13.16 7.96
N ALA A 11 -30.22 -12.51 7.77
CA ALA A 11 -30.82 -11.64 8.78
C ALA A 11 -31.71 -12.47 9.72
N ALA A 12 -31.48 -12.36 11.03
CA ALA A 12 -32.31 -13.04 12.03
C ALA A 12 -33.77 -12.52 11.97
N PRO A 13 -34.78 -13.35 12.31
CA PRO A 13 -36.18 -12.90 12.41
C PRO A 13 -36.32 -11.64 13.25
N GLY A 14 -37.12 -10.68 12.77
CA GLY A 14 -37.29 -9.39 13.44
C GLY A 14 -36.23 -8.34 13.12
N THR A 15 -35.27 -8.62 12.24
CA THR A 15 -34.34 -7.59 11.74
C THR A 15 -35.03 -6.75 10.66
N VAL A 16 -35.16 -5.44 10.90
CA VAL A 16 -35.82 -4.49 9.98
C VAL A 16 -34.89 -3.33 9.67
N ASN A 17 -34.85 -2.91 8.41
CA ASN A 17 -34.11 -1.72 7.99
C ASN A 17 -34.97 -0.48 8.24
N VAL A 18 -34.35 0.57 8.78
CA VAL A 18 -34.98 1.88 8.97
C VAL A 18 -34.07 2.99 8.44
N SER A 19 -34.67 4.09 8.02
CA SER A 19 -33.95 5.24 7.47
C SER A 19 -34.66 6.54 7.79
N THR A 20 -33.91 7.63 7.78
CA THR A 20 -34.45 8.99 7.92
C THR A 20 -33.78 9.94 6.93
N ASP A 21 -34.52 10.92 6.43
CA ASP A 21 -33.97 12.01 5.62
C ASP A 21 -33.46 13.17 6.48
N LYS A 22 -33.70 13.13 7.80
CA LYS A 22 -33.26 14.17 8.72
C LYS A 22 -31.74 14.11 8.92
N PRO A 23 -31.07 15.27 9.08
CA PRO A 23 -29.63 15.28 9.32
C PRO A 23 -29.30 14.63 10.65
N VAL A 24 -28.23 13.84 10.68
CA VAL A 24 -27.72 13.21 11.91
C VAL A 24 -26.41 13.87 12.29
N PHE A 25 -26.36 14.43 13.50
CA PHE A 25 -25.19 15.14 13.98
C PHE A 25 -24.03 14.17 14.24
N VAL A 26 -23.03 14.25 13.37
CA VAL A 26 -21.72 13.59 13.50
C VAL A 26 -20.70 14.66 13.86
N ALA A 27 -20.15 14.60 15.07
CA ALA A 27 -19.26 15.63 15.61
C ALA A 27 -17.84 15.62 15.00
N THR A 28 -17.49 14.56 14.27
CA THR A 28 -16.13 14.24 13.83
C THR A 28 -16.01 14.31 12.31
N SER A 29 -14.92 14.90 11.81
CA SER A 29 -14.58 14.91 10.37
C SER A 29 -14.17 13.53 9.86
N GLU A 30 -13.74 12.64 10.76
CA GLU A 30 -13.36 11.27 10.45
C GLU A 30 -14.35 10.30 11.11
N ARG A 31 -15.31 9.83 10.29
CA ARG A 31 -16.17 8.66 10.51
C ARG A 31 -17.22 8.75 11.63
N PRO A 32 -18.36 8.05 11.45
CA PRO A 32 -18.91 7.52 10.20
C PRO A 32 -19.56 8.65 9.38
N PRO A 33 -19.67 8.55 8.05
CA PRO A 33 -20.37 9.56 7.24
C PRO A 33 -21.82 9.74 7.71
N GLU A 34 -22.33 10.96 7.65
CA GLU A 34 -23.73 11.28 8.03
C GLU A 34 -24.75 10.35 7.34
N LYS A 35 -24.56 10.08 6.04
CA LYS A 35 -25.43 9.18 5.28
C LYS A 35 -25.50 7.75 5.84
N VAL A 36 -24.43 7.27 6.46
CA VAL A 36 -24.44 5.96 7.14
C VAL A 36 -25.30 6.05 8.39
N MET A 37 -25.19 7.15 9.14
CA MET A 37 -25.97 7.38 10.36
C MET A 37 -27.44 7.65 10.12
N GLN A 38 -27.84 8.05 8.91
CA GLN A 38 -29.24 8.17 8.48
C GLN A 38 -29.91 6.82 8.20
N THR A 39 -29.17 5.72 8.25
CA THR A 39 -29.68 4.35 8.09
C THR A 39 -29.36 3.53 9.33
N ALA A 40 -30.23 2.58 9.65
CA ALA A 40 -29.98 1.61 10.71
C ALA A 40 -30.73 0.31 10.47
N VAL A 41 -30.36 -0.70 11.26
CA VAL A 41 -31.10 -1.95 11.42
C VAL A 41 -31.60 -2.05 12.85
N VAL A 42 -32.84 -2.50 13.02
CA VAL A 42 -33.51 -2.64 14.32
C VAL A 42 -33.97 -4.06 14.54
N GLY A 43 -33.82 -4.55 15.78
CA GLY A 43 -34.27 -5.87 16.20
C GLY A 43 -35.65 -5.81 16.85
N THR A 44 -36.73 -5.94 16.07
CA THR A 44 -38.12 -5.81 16.55
C THR A 44 -38.54 -6.89 17.54
N LEU A 45 -37.85 -8.04 17.53
CA LEU A 45 -38.03 -9.12 18.51
C LEU A 45 -37.07 -9.01 19.71
N GLY A 46 -36.43 -7.85 19.90
CA GLY A 46 -35.56 -7.59 21.06
C GLY A 46 -34.12 -8.06 20.90
N GLU A 47 -33.73 -8.58 19.72
CA GLU A 47 -32.36 -9.01 19.45
C GLU A 47 -31.94 -8.66 18.02
N LEU A 48 -30.66 -8.35 17.83
CA LEU A 48 -29.95 -8.35 16.55
C LEU A 48 -28.77 -9.29 16.68
N THR A 49 -28.59 -10.22 15.75
CA THR A 49 -27.49 -11.20 15.77
C THR A 49 -26.68 -11.13 14.48
N TYR A 50 -25.35 -11.17 14.61
CA TYR A 50 -24.41 -11.12 13.50
C TYR A 50 -23.37 -12.22 13.62
N ARG A 51 -22.91 -12.70 12.46
CA ARG A 51 -21.77 -13.60 12.31
C ARG A 51 -20.90 -13.10 11.18
N LEU A 52 -19.64 -12.79 11.47
CA LEU A 52 -18.67 -12.24 10.53
C LEU A 52 -17.45 -13.16 10.43
N ASN A 53 -16.96 -13.38 9.21
CA ASN A 53 -15.65 -14.00 8.98
C ASN A 53 -14.60 -12.89 8.82
N LEU A 54 -13.71 -12.77 9.79
CA LEU A 54 -12.68 -11.73 9.89
C LEU A 54 -11.37 -12.24 9.31
N ASN A 55 -11.14 -12.02 8.01
CA ASN A 55 -9.87 -12.36 7.38
C ASN A 55 -8.68 -11.69 8.09
N GLY A 56 -7.62 -12.46 8.35
CA GLY A 56 -6.45 -11.98 9.08
C GLY A 56 -6.56 -12.06 10.59
N PHE A 57 -7.67 -12.55 11.15
CA PHE A 57 -7.82 -12.94 12.56
C PHE A 57 -7.68 -14.47 12.72
N PRO A 58 -7.37 -15.01 13.91
CA PRO A 58 -7.35 -14.36 15.22
C PRO A 58 -6.25 -13.31 15.37
N GLY A 59 -6.49 -12.29 16.18
CA GLY A 59 -5.54 -11.21 16.42
C GLY A 59 -6.17 -10.03 17.15
N ASP A 60 -5.34 -9.05 17.48
CA ASP A 60 -5.77 -7.86 18.19
C ASP A 60 -6.17 -6.74 17.23
N GLY A 61 -7.14 -5.95 17.65
CA GLY A 61 -7.67 -4.87 16.85
C GLY A 61 -8.50 -3.87 17.64
N TRP A 62 -9.19 -3.01 16.90
CA TRP A 62 -10.14 -2.04 17.44
C TRP A 62 -11.50 -2.25 16.77
N ALA A 63 -12.55 -2.23 17.58
CA ALA A 63 -13.92 -2.47 17.14
C ALA A 63 -14.86 -1.39 17.68
N PHE A 64 -15.67 -0.80 16.80
CA PHE A 64 -16.60 0.28 17.12
C PHE A 64 -18.01 -0.08 16.67
N SER A 65 -18.98 0.25 17.52
CA SER A 65 -20.39 0.27 17.14
C SER A 65 -20.84 1.72 17.02
N TYR A 66 -21.73 2.00 16.07
CA TYR A 66 -22.26 3.33 15.85
C TYR A 66 -23.78 3.29 16.00
N PHE A 67 -24.30 4.18 16.84
CA PHE A 67 -25.71 4.26 17.18
C PHE A 67 -26.21 5.69 17.03
N ALA A 68 -27.39 5.87 16.45
CA ALA A 68 -28.16 7.09 16.50
C ALA A 68 -29.64 6.72 16.50
N GLU A 69 -30.42 7.34 17.39
CA GLU A 69 -31.87 7.18 17.35
C GLU A 69 -32.43 7.99 16.18
N ILE A 70 -32.90 7.26 15.16
CA ILE A 70 -33.44 7.81 13.92
C ILE A 70 -34.92 7.49 13.71
N GLU A 71 -35.51 6.67 14.59
CA GLU A 71 -36.94 6.40 14.55
C GLU A 71 -37.68 7.46 15.37
N GLU A 72 -38.77 7.99 14.80
CA GLU A 72 -39.62 8.94 15.51
C GLU A 72 -40.66 8.21 16.36
N SER A 73 -40.90 8.70 17.57
CA SER A 73 -42.02 8.25 18.40
C SER A 73 -42.74 9.43 19.02
N VAL A 74 -44.05 9.27 19.16
CA VAL A 74 -44.96 10.26 19.77
C VAL A 74 -45.01 10.09 21.29
N VAL A 75 -44.62 8.92 21.79
CA VAL A 75 -44.56 8.61 23.23
C VAL A 75 -43.11 8.50 23.72
N PRO A 76 -42.83 8.75 25.01
CA PRO A 76 -41.51 8.52 25.57
C PRO A 76 -41.13 7.04 25.45
N GLU A 77 -40.06 6.76 24.71
CA GLU A 77 -39.55 5.41 24.51
C GLU A 77 -38.10 5.32 24.97
N THR A 78 -37.73 4.14 25.46
CA THR A 78 -36.37 3.83 25.90
C THR A 78 -35.80 2.74 25.01
N ARG A 79 -34.56 2.92 24.57
CA ARG A 79 -33.82 1.93 23.80
C ARG A 79 -32.53 1.57 24.51
N LYS A 80 -32.66 0.54 25.35
CA LYS A 80 -31.62 -0.01 26.21
C LYS A 80 -31.33 -1.44 25.81
N PHE A 81 -30.08 -1.73 25.53
CA PHE A 81 -29.64 -3.06 25.11
C PHE A 81 -28.17 -3.31 25.49
N LYS A 82 -27.76 -4.57 25.46
CA LYS A 82 -26.39 -5.00 25.76
C LYS A 82 -25.78 -5.69 24.56
N LEU A 83 -24.51 -5.40 24.31
CA LEU A 83 -23.68 -6.19 23.41
C LEU A 83 -23.35 -7.52 24.10
N PHE A 84 -23.45 -8.62 23.37
CA PHE A 84 -23.10 -9.96 23.81
C PHE A 84 -22.15 -10.58 22.80
N ILE A 85 -20.93 -10.88 23.23
CA ILE A 85 -19.94 -11.61 22.44
C ILE A 85 -19.52 -12.86 23.21
N PRO A 86 -19.79 -14.08 22.69
CA PRO A 86 -19.37 -15.31 23.33
C PRO A 86 -17.86 -15.33 23.60
N GLY A 87 -17.48 -15.67 24.83
CA GLY A 87 -16.07 -15.73 25.24
C GLY A 87 -15.42 -14.38 25.58
N LEU A 88 -16.13 -13.25 25.44
CA LEU A 88 -15.63 -11.92 25.79
C LEU A 88 -16.57 -11.22 26.81
N PRO A 89 -16.56 -11.65 28.08
CA PRO A 89 -17.50 -11.16 29.09
C PRO A 89 -17.28 -9.69 29.44
N ASP A 90 -16.05 -9.19 29.40
CA ASP A 90 -15.76 -7.79 29.74
C ASP A 90 -16.28 -6.81 28.70
N VAL A 91 -16.24 -7.20 27.42
CA VAL A 91 -16.88 -6.46 26.32
C VAL A 91 -18.41 -6.54 26.44
N SER A 92 -18.95 -7.65 26.94
CA SER A 92 -20.40 -7.91 26.96
C SER A 92 -21.17 -7.22 28.12
N LYS A 93 -20.49 -6.49 29.02
CA LYS A 93 -21.11 -5.94 30.23
C LYS A 93 -21.84 -4.61 30.03
N ALA A 94 -21.41 -3.80 29.05
CA ALA A 94 -21.89 -2.43 28.89
C ALA A 94 -23.34 -2.39 28.38
N THR A 95 -24.21 -1.68 29.11
CA THR A 95 -25.53 -1.31 28.61
C THR A 95 -25.39 -0.06 27.75
N VAL A 96 -25.95 -0.10 26.56
CA VAL A 96 -26.14 1.06 25.69
C VAL A 96 -27.55 1.58 25.93
N ASP A 97 -27.67 2.85 26.30
CA ASP A 97 -28.90 3.64 26.26
C ASP A 97 -28.70 4.76 25.23
N VAL A 98 -29.26 4.59 24.04
CA VAL A 98 -29.02 5.54 22.94
C VAL A 98 -29.50 6.95 23.29
N GLY A 99 -30.58 7.07 24.06
CA GLY A 99 -31.16 8.36 24.44
C GLY A 99 -30.35 9.11 25.50
N GLU A 100 -29.80 8.38 26.47
CA GLU A 100 -28.94 8.97 27.51
C GLU A 100 -27.49 9.17 27.04
N ASN A 101 -26.94 8.23 26.26
CA ASN A 101 -25.55 8.26 25.82
C ASN A 101 -25.27 9.32 24.73
N ALA A 102 -26.29 9.71 23.95
CA ALA A 102 -26.22 10.82 23.00
C ALA A 102 -27.36 11.82 23.28
N PRO A 103 -27.22 12.72 24.27
CA PRO A 103 -28.27 13.67 24.61
C PRO A 103 -28.60 14.58 23.42
N GLY A 104 -29.86 14.52 22.98
CA GLY A 104 -30.37 15.20 21.78
C GLY A 104 -30.91 14.23 20.73
N LYS A 105 -31.86 14.66 19.91
CA LYS A 105 -32.38 13.84 18.80
C LYS A 105 -31.35 13.76 17.66
N LEU A 106 -31.28 12.62 16.97
CA LEU A 106 -30.46 12.42 15.76
C LEU A 106 -28.98 12.75 15.99
N ARG A 107 -28.39 12.17 17.04
CA ARG A 107 -26.98 12.36 17.39
C ARG A 107 -26.26 11.02 17.47
N LEU A 108 -25.02 11.00 16.99
CA LEU A 108 -24.16 9.82 17.04
C LEU A 108 -23.70 9.51 18.48
N TYR A 109 -23.79 8.24 18.85
CA TYR A 109 -23.08 7.59 19.95
C TYR A 109 -22.15 6.50 19.40
N GLN A 110 -20.88 6.49 19.84
CA GLN A 110 -19.84 5.62 19.32
C GLN A 110 -19.06 4.96 20.47
N PRO A 111 -19.56 3.85 21.05
CA PRO A 111 -18.76 3.02 21.93
C PRO A 111 -17.78 2.17 21.11
N GLY A 112 -16.58 1.98 21.65
CA GLY A 112 -15.56 1.14 21.02
C GLY A 112 -14.58 0.56 22.02
N TYR A 113 -13.90 -0.49 21.57
CA TYR A 113 -12.88 -1.20 22.32
C TYR A 113 -11.59 -1.16 21.54
N TYR A 114 -10.56 -0.57 22.14
CA TYR A 114 -9.19 -0.64 21.66
C TYR A 114 -8.54 -1.92 22.21
N ASN A 115 -7.61 -2.52 21.47
CA ASN A 115 -6.88 -3.72 21.88
C ASN A 115 -7.78 -4.90 22.28
N VAL A 116 -8.79 -5.19 21.46
CA VAL A 116 -9.64 -6.37 21.63
C VAL A 116 -9.11 -7.52 20.77
N SER A 117 -8.94 -8.69 21.39
CA SER A 117 -8.58 -9.91 20.68
C SER A 117 -9.84 -10.54 20.08
N LEU A 118 -9.89 -10.63 18.75
CA LEU A 118 -11.06 -11.13 18.03
C LEU A 118 -10.75 -12.48 17.36
N PRO A 119 -11.73 -13.41 17.31
CA PRO A 119 -11.59 -14.67 16.60
C PRO A 119 -11.74 -14.48 15.08
N PHE A 120 -11.34 -15.49 14.30
CA PHE A 120 -11.63 -15.52 12.85
C PHE A 120 -13.15 -15.49 12.57
N VAL A 121 -13.96 -16.26 13.30
CA VAL A 121 -15.42 -16.19 13.21
C VAL A 121 -15.96 -15.41 14.40
N LEU A 122 -16.30 -14.14 14.19
CA LEU A 122 -16.89 -13.31 15.23
C LEU A 122 -18.41 -13.43 15.18
N SER A 123 -19.01 -13.97 16.24
CA SER A 123 -20.46 -13.94 16.44
C SER A 123 -20.79 -13.01 17.59
N PHE A 124 -21.77 -12.12 17.41
CA PHE A 124 -22.21 -11.20 18.47
C PHE A 124 -23.69 -10.87 18.33
N ALA A 125 -24.30 -10.45 19.44
CA ALA A 125 -25.68 -10.02 19.46
C ALA A 125 -25.86 -8.73 20.27
N PHE A 126 -26.84 -7.92 19.89
CA PHE A 126 -27.39 -6.87 20.74
C PHE A 126 -28.71 -7.36 21.31
N ARG A 127 -28.87 -7.33 22.62
CA ARG A 127 -30.06 -7.84 23.32
C ARG A 127 -30.72 -6.77 24.15
N LYS A 128 -32.02 -6.57 23.93
CA LYS A 128 -32.88 -5.65 24.67
C LYS A 128 -32.83 -5.95 26.18
N THR A 129 -32.76 -4.90 27.00
CA THR A 129 -32.92 -5.03 28.47
C THR A 129 -34.39 -5.02 28.88
N ASN A 130 -34.70 -5.57 30.05
CA ASN A 130 -36.08 -5.66 30.55
C ASN A 130 -36.77 -4.29 30.73
N ASP A 131 -36.00 -3.23 30.98
CA ASP A 131 -36.46 -1.86 31.17
C ASP A 131 -36.52 -1.03 29.87
N SER A 132 -36.27 -1.65 28.72
CA SER A 132 -36.36 -1.01 27.42
C SER A 132 -37.77 -1.15 26.82
N SER A 133 -38.29 -0.11 26.16
CA SER A 133 -39.52 -0.23 25.36
C SER A 133 -39.24 -0.76 23.96
N ARG A 134 -38.15 -0.33 23.31
CA ARG A 134 -37.77 -0.76 21.95
C ARG A 134 -36.67 -1.82 21.92
N GLY A 135 -36.53 -2.52 20.80
CA GLY A 135 -35.39 -3.41 20.55
C GLY A 135 -34.11 -2.65 20.19
N PRO A 136 -32.97 -3.34 20.06
CA PRO A 136 -31.70 -2.72 19.70
C PRO A 136 -31.74 -2.05 18.32
N ILE A 137 -30.90 -1.05 18.14
CA ILE A 137 -30.64 -0.35 16.86
C ILE A 137 -29.14 -0.41 16.58
N LEU A 138 -28.74 -0.51 15.31
CA LEU A 138 -27.34 -0.45 14.89
C LEU A 138 -27.23 0.31 13.56
N ASN A 139 -26.45 1.38 13.50
CA ASN A 139 -26.22 2.15 12.27
C ASN A 139 -25.01 1.61 11.50
N ALA A 140 -23.91 1.34 12.21
CA ALA A 140 -22.72 0.73 11.64
C ALA A 140 -21.91 -0.04 12.69
N PHE A 141 -21.05 -0.93 12.21
CA PHE A 141 -20.05 -1.63 13.01
C PHE A 141 -18.74 -1.71 12.22
N GLU A 142 -17.64 -1.26 12.81
CA GLU A 142 -16.32 -1.25 12.17
C GLU A 142 -15.33 -2.06 12.97
N ILE A 143 -14.54 -2.90 12.29
CA ILE A 143 -13.43 -3.65 12.85
C ILE A 143 -12.17 -3.35 12.07
N TYR A 144 -11.09 -3.14 12.79
CA TYR A 144 -9.77 -2.90 12.25
C TYR A 144 -8.78 -3.82 12.95
N LYS A 145 -7.87 -4.42 12.19
CA LYS A 145 -6.78 -5.25 12.71
C LYS A 145 -5.56 -4.38 12.99
N TYR A 146 -4.84 -4.65 14.08
CA TYR A 146 -3.46 -4.15 14.19
C TYR A 146 -2.54 -4.91 13.23
N VAL A 147 -1.73 -4.15 12.49
CA VAL A 147 -0.69 -4.69 11.64
C VAL A 147 0.63 -4.24 12.23
N GLU A 148 1.53 -5.18 12.47
CA GLU A 148 2.88 -4.87 12.93
C GLU A 148 3.59 -4.04 11.84
N ILE A 149 4.25 -2.95 12.25
CA ILE A 149 5.09 -2.18 11.36
C ILE A 149 6.42 -2.92 11.27
N GLU A 150 6.54 -3.83 10.30
CA GLU A 150 7.85 -4.41 9.99
C GLU A 150 8.72 -3.32 9.34
N PRO A 151 9.95 -3.10 9.81
CA PRO A 151 10.89 -2.27 9.08
C PRO A 151 11.11 -2.94 7.73
N GLY A 152 10.69 -2.28 6.65
CA GLY A 152 10.90 -2.77 5.30
C GLY A 152 12.38 -3.08 5.03
N SER A 153 12.65 -3.71 3.90
CA SER A 153 14.00 -3.85 3.35
C SER A 153 14.79 -2.53 3.48
N PRO A 154 16.12 -2.59 3.65
CA PRO A 154 16.95 -1.40 3.63
C PRO A 154 16.77 -0.50 2.41
N ASP A 155 16.24 -1.05 1.31
CA ASP A 155 16.03 -0.37 0.04
C ASP A 155 14.62 0.29 -0.07
N ALA A 156 13.71 0.06 0.89
CA ALA A 156 12.31 0.50 0.85
C ALA A 156 12.13 1.99 0.53
N LEU A 157 12.88 2.86 1.21
CA LEU A 157 12.76 4.31 1.05
C LEU A 157 13.23 4.77 -0.33
N ALA A 158 14.34 4.21 -0.82
CA ALA A 158 14.85 4.50 -2.16
C ALA A 158 13.85 4.06 -3.23
N MET A 159 13.23 2.90 -3.06
CA MET A 159 12.24 2.37 -3.99
C MET A 159 10.93 3.15 -3.97
N ALA A 160 10.46 3.57 -2.80
CA ALA A 160 9.29 4.44 -2.69
C ALA A 160 9.54 5.80 -3.37
N SER A 161 10.72 6.40 -3.17
CA SER A 161 11.12 7.64 -3.87
C SER A 161 11.18 7.43 -5.39
N LEU A 162 11.77 6.32 -5.85
CA LEU A 162 11.85 5.96 -7.26
C LEU A 162 10.45 5.84 -7.90
N ALA A 163 9.54 5.07 -7.30
CA ALA A 163 8.18 4.88 -7.81
C ALA A 163 7.38 6.19 -7.83
N SER A 164 7.57 7.06 -6.83
CA SER A 164 6.87 8.35 -6.73
C SER A 164 7.09 9.27 -7.94
N ARG A 165 8.23 9.13 -8.64
CA ARG A 165 8.55 9.90 -9.85
C ARG A 165 7.63 9.60 -11.03
N TYR A 166 6.98 8.43 -11.02
CA TYR A 166 6.33 7.85 -12.18
C TYR A 166 4.88 7.41 -11.93
N THR A 167 4.26 7.89 -10.84
CA THR A 167 2.89 7.51 -10.45
C THR A 167 1.84 7.78 -11.52
N SER A 168 2.09 8.73 -12.43
CA SER A 168 1.22 9.06 -13.56
C SER A 168 1.41 8.17 -14.81
N LEU A 169 2.45 7.32 -14.85
CA LEU A 169 2.82 6.53 -16.03
C LEU A 169 2.19 5.13 -16.06
N GLY A 170 1.55 4.68 -14.99
CA GLY A 170 0.75 3.46 -14.97
C GLY A 170 0.64 2.80 -13.60
N ASP A 171 -0.20 1.77 -13.54
CA ASP A 171 -0.49 1.04 -12.30
C ASP A 171 0.75 0.38 -11.68
N TRP A 172 1.75 0.02 -12.50
CA TRP A 172 3.02 -0.56 -12.04
C TRP A 172 3.79 0.34 -11.06
N ALA A 173 3.64 1.66 -11.18
CA ALA A 173 4.29 2.64 -10.29
C ALA A 173 3.48 2.85 -8.98
N ASN A 174 2.30 2.24 -8.87
CA ASN A 174 1.37 2.40 -7.76
C ASN A 174 1.14 1.08 -6.99
N GLU A 175 2.00 0.07 -7.19
CA GLU A 175 1.89 -1.24 -6.52
C GLU A 175 2.05 -1.13 -4.99
N GLY A 176 2.70 -0.06 -4.51
CA GLY A 176 2.70 0.36 -3.11
C GLY A 176 3.45 -0.57 -2.15
N GLY A 177 3.69 -0.11 -0.92
CA GLY A 177 4.47 -0.87 0.06
C GLY A 177 5.95 -1.00 -0.32
N ASP A 178 6.62 -1.97 0.27
CA ASP A 178 8.01 -2.29 -0.04
C ASP A 178 8.08 -3.44 -1.07
N PRO A 179 8.88 -3.28 -2.15
CA PRO A 179 8.96 -4.23 -3.26
C PRO A 179 9.50 -5.61 -2.90
N CYS A 180 10.18 -5.75 -1.77
CA CYS A 180 10.75 -7.00 -1.31
C CYS A 180 9.81 -7.73 -0.35
N TRP A 181 9.06 -7.01 0.47
CA TRP A 181 8.06 -7.55 1.39
C TRP A 181 7.22 -6.44 2.02
N PRO A 182 5.89 -6.58 2.20
CA PRO A 182 5.04 -7.70 1.81
C PRO A 182 4.45 -7.57 0.40
N SER A 183 4.77 -6.50 -0.33
CA SER A 183 4.15 -6.15 -1.62
C SER A 183 5.15 -6.33 -2.76
N PRO A 184 5.37 -7.56 -3.28
CA PRO A 184 6.31 -7.78 -4.36
C PRO A 184 5.92 -6.98 -5.60
N TRP A 185 6.84 -6.16 -6.10
CA TRP A 185 6.58 -5.37 -7.29
C TRP A 185 6.85 -6.17 -8.57
N SER A 186 5.99 -6.03 -9.57
CA SER A 186 6.04 -6.79 -10.84
C SER A 186 7.33 -6.57 -11.64
N TRP A 187 8.02 -5.47 -11.38
CA TRP A 187 9.22 -5.01 -12.08
C TRP A 187 10.48 -5.02 -11.21
N VAL A 188 10.38 -5.56 -9.99
CA VAL A 188 11.49 -5.66 -9.04
C VAL A 188 11.70 -7.11 -8.63
N ARG A 189 12.96 -7.54 -8.56
CA ARG A 189 13.34 -8.79 -7.93
C ARG A 189 14.22 -8.50 -6.73
N CYS A 190 13.93 -9.19 -5.62
CA CYS A 190 14.72 -9.10 -4.40
C CYS A 190 15.55 -10.37 -4.16
N SER A 191 16.61 -10.24 -3.37
CA SER A 191 17.38 -11.36 -2.85
C SER A 191 16.53 -12.20 -1.89
N SER A 192 16.94 -13.45 -1.69
CA SER A 192 16.44 -14.26 -0.58
C SER A 192 17.20 -13.93 0.72
N GLU A 193 16.65 -14.34 1.85
CA GLU A 193 17.19 -14.26 3.24
C GLU A 193 18.74 -14.28 3.37
N PRO A 194 19.34 -13.61 4.39
CA PRO A 194 18.73 -13.15 5.65
C PRO A 194 18.32 -11.67 5.72
N GLN A 195 18.57 -10.89 4.65
CA GLN A 195 18.07 -9.52 4.55
C GLN A 195 17.67 -9.26 3.11
N LEU A 196 16.40 -8.97 2.89
CA LEU A 196 15.88 -8.75 1.54
C LEU A 196 16.47 -7.45 0.98
N ARG A 197 17.09 -7.54 -0.19
CA ARG A 197 17.68 -6.42 -0.92
C ARG A 197 17.20 -6.45 -2.37
N VAL A 198 17.04 -5.28 -2.98
CA VAL A 198 16.72 -5.17 -4.40
C VAL A 198 17.92 -5.59 -5.22
N VAL A 199 17.74 -6.58 -6.10
CA VAL A 199 18.81 -7.15 -6.94
C VAL A 199 18.56 -6.96 -8.43
N SER A 200 17.31 -6.75 -8.86
CA SER A 200 17.00 -6.48 -10.27
C SER A 200 15.86 -5.49 -10.38
N ILE A 201 15.99 -4.54 -11.31
CA ILE A 201 14.97 -3.57 -11.69
C ILE A 201 14.76 -3.66 -13.21
N ASN A 202 13.50 -3.86 -13.62
CA ASN A 202 13.12 -3.92 -15.03
C ASN A 202 12.02 -2.89 -15.35
N LEU A 203 12.44 -1.74 -15.88
CA LEU A 203 11.55 -0.67 -16.33
C LEU A 203 11.67 -0.43 -17.84
N SER A 204 11.97 -1.49 -18.61
CA SER A 204 12.06 -1.39 -20.06
C SER A 204 10.70 -0.99 -20.67
N GLY A 205 10.69 -0.10 -21.65
CA GLY A 205 9.46 0.24 -22.38
C GLY A 205 8.38 0.95 -21.56
N LYS A 206 8.75 1.71 -20.52
CA LYS A 206 7.80 2.37 -19.60
C LYS A 206 7.58 3.86 -19.91
N ASN A 207 8.05 4.34 -21.07
CA ASN A 207 8.00 5.75 -21.47
C ASN A 207 8.60 6.69 -20.42
N LEU A 208 9.63 6.24 -19.71
CA LEU A 208 10.29 7.06 -18.69
C LEU A 208 10.96 8.27 -19.34
N THR A 209 10.82 9.43 -18.70
CA THR A 209 11.43 10.71 -19.13
C THR A 209 12.30 11.28 -18.02
N GLY A 210 13.06 12.34 -18.32
CA GLY A 210 14.00 12.95 -17.38
C GLY A 210 15.33 12.19 -17.29
N GLY A 211 16.09 12.42 -16.23
CA GLY A 211 17.36 11.72 -15.98
C GLY A 211 17.17 10.29 -15.52
N VAL A 212 18.23 9.47 -15.62
CA VAL A 212 18.28 8.20 -14.89
C VAL A 212 18.09 8.49 -13.39
N PRO A 213 17.16 7.82 -12.68
CA PRO A 213 16.84 8.15 -11.31
C PRO A 213 18.06 8.03 -10.36
N PRO A 214 18.38 9.07 -9.58
CA PRO A 214 19.50 9.04 -8.65
C PRO A 214 19.29 8.05 -7.50
N GLU A 215 18.05 7.66 -7.20
CA GLU A 215 17.72 6.64 -6.21
C GLU A 215 18.42 5.30 -6.47
N LEU A 216 18.73 4.98 -7.73
CA LEU A 216 19.43 3.75 -8.10
C LEU A 216 20.83 3.66 -7.46
N VAL A 217 21.45 4.81 -7.16
CA VAL A 217 22.77 4.87 -6.50
C VAL A 217 22.72 4.34 -5.06
N ALA A 218 21.56 4.41 -4.40
CA ALA A 218 21.40 3.90 -3.04
C ALA A 218 21.29 2.36 -2.98
N LEU A 219 21.02 1.71 -4.11
CA LEU A 219 20.72 0.28 -4.19
C LEU A 219 22.00 -0.55 -4.38
N SER A 220 22.76 -0.72 -3.28
CA SER A 220 24.11 -1.32 -3.29
C SER A 220 24.17 -2.82 -3.66
N PHE A 221 23.02 -3.49 -3.76
CA PHE A 221 22.94 -4.93 -4.06
C PHE A 221 22.44 -5.23 -5.48
N LEU A 222 22.18 -4.21 -6.30
CA LEU A 222 21.77 -4.40 -7.69
C LEU A 222 22.76 -5.28 -8.45
N ALA A 223 22.21 -6.28 -9.13
CA ALA A 223 22.90 -7.16 -10.06
C ALA A 223 22.50 -6.89 -11.51
N GLU A 224 21.30 -6.33 -11.71
CA GLU A 224 20.72 -6.09 -13.02
C GLU A 224 19.88 -4.82 -13.04
N ILE A 225 20.06 -4.01 -14.07
CA ILE A 225 19.23 -2.82 -14.33
C ILE A 225 18.85 -2.82 -15.81
N ARG A 226 17.54 -2.75 -16.07
CA ARG A 226 16.99 -2.56 -17.42
C ARG A 226 16.11 -1.32 -17.47
N LEU A 227 16.58 -0.31 -18.21
CA LEU A 227 15.86 0.93 -18.50
C LEU A 227 15.81 1.21 -20.01
N ASP A 228 16.05 0.20 -20.84
CA ASP A 228 15.98 0.27 -22.29
C ASP A 228 14.59 0.65 -22.81
N ASP A 229 14.53 1.13 -24.06
CA ASP A 229 13.29 1.53 -24.73
C ASP A 229 12.49 2.59 -23.96
N ASN A 230 13.18 3.65 -23.52
CA ASN A 230 12.60 4.78 -22.81
C ASN A 230 13.02 6.11 -23.45
N MET A 231 12.69 7.23 -22.81
CA MET A 231 13.02 8.58 -23.27
C MET A 231 13.93 9.30 -22.26
N LEU A 232 14.78 8.54 -21.54
CA LEU A 232 15.69 9.07 -20.54
C LEU A 232 16.76 9.95 -21.18
N THR A 233 17.14 11.02 -20.50
CA THR A 233 18.11 12.04 -20.92
C THR A 233 19.21 12.19 -19.87
N GLY A 234 20.20 13.05 -20.12
CA GLY A 234 21.26 13.32 -19.15
C GLY A 234 22.30 12.20 -19.05
N PRO A 235 23.24 12.31 -18.10
CA PRO A 235 24.36 11.38 -17.99
C PRO A 235 23.98 10.05 -17.34
N ILE A 236 24.81 9.03 -17.61
CA ILE A 236 24.80 7.78 -16.85
C ILE A 236 25.26 8.09 -15.40
N PRO A 237 24.48 7.74 -14.36
CA PRO A 237 24.81 8.03 -12.97
C PRO A 237 25.98 7.17 -12.47
N ASP A 238 26.51 7.50 -11.30
CA ASP A 238 27.55 6.68 -10.64
C ASP A 238 26.91 5.52 -9.88
N LEU A 239 27.01 4.32 -10.45
CA LEU A 239 26.51 3.07 -9.90
C LEU A 239 27.64 2.23 -9.27
N ALA A 240 28.79 2.83 -8.96
CA ALA A 240 29.95 2.11 -8.41
C ALA A 240 29.66 1.43 -7.06
N ALA A 241 28.70 1.94 -6.28
CA ALA A 241 28.27 1.34 -5.02
C ALA A 241 27.66 -0.07 -5.21
N SER A 242 27.09 -0.35 -6.38
CA SER A 242 26.44 -1.63 -6.70
C SER A 242 27.46 -2.61 -7.31
N SER A 243 28.40 -3.07 -6.47
CA SER A 243 29.49 -3.98 -6.90
C SER A 243 29.03 -5.30 -7.52
N ASN A 244 27.76 -5.68 -7.31
CA ASN A 244 27.14 -6.87 -7.88
C ASN A 244 26.65 -6.68 -9.32
N LEU A 245 26.64 -5.46 -9.86
CA LEU A 245 26.13 -5.19 -11.20
C LEU A 245 26.84 -6.04 -12.25
N SER A 246 26.01 -6.80 -12.95
CA SER A 246 26.41 -7.73 -14.00
C SER A 246 25.80 -7.36 -15.35
N ILE A 247 24.58 -6.82 -15.35
CA ILE A 247 23.79 -6.52 -16.53
C ILE A 247 23.28 -5.08 -16.45
N ILE A 248 23.60 -4.27 -17.47
CA ILE A 248 23.11 -2.89 -17.62
C ILE A 248 22.56 -2.71 -19.04
N HIS A 249 21.26 -2.47 -19.14
CA HIS A 249 20.56 -2.15 -20.39
C HIS A 249 20.03 -0.72 -20.34
N PHE A 250 20.69 0.18 -21.06
CA PHE A 250 20.30 1.59 -21.22
C PHE A 250 20.14 2.00 -22.68
N GLU A 251 20.12 1.04 -23.60
CA GLU A 251 19.93 1.28 -25.03
C GLU A 251 18.59 1.95 -25.35
N ASN A 252 18.48 2.51 -26.55
CA ASN A 252 17.25 3.11 -27.07
C ASN A 252 16.68 4.18 -26.13
N ASN A 253 17.54 5.12 -25.74
CA ASN A 253 17.21 6.26 -24.90
C ASN A 253 17.82 7.54 -25.53
N GLN A 254 17.86 8.64 -24.79
CA GLN A 254 18.45 9.92 -25.19
C GLN A 254 19.56 10.36 -24.23
N LEU A 255 20.25 9.41 -23.59
CA LEU A 255 21.31 9.68 -22.62
C LEU A 255 22.48 10.43 -23.28
N THR A 256 23.07 11.37 -22.55
CA THR A 256 24.15 12.26 -22.99
C THR A 256 25.38 12.11 -22.10
N GLY A 257 26.46 12.84 -22.43
CA GLY A 257 27.72 12.77 -21.67
C GLY A 257 28.59 11.57 -22.04
N SER A 258 29.65 11.36 -21.28
CA SER A 258 30.63 10.29 -21.54
C SER A 258 30.24 8.97 -20.89
N VAL A 259 30.75 7.86 -21.44
CA VAL A 259 30.69 6.55 -20.79
C VAL A 259 31.60 6.57 -19.56
N PRO A 260 31.07 6.42 -18.32
CA PRO A 260 31.88 6.51 -17.11
C PRO A 260 32.97 5.43 -17.05
N SER A 261 34.18 5.81 -16.65
CA SER A 261 35.31 4.87 -16.56
C SER A 261 35.14 3.84 -15.44
N TYR A 262 34.41 4.16 -14.37
CA TYR A 262 34.16 3.23 -13.25
C TYR A 262 33.39 1.97 -13.69
N LEU A 263 32.65 2.01 -14.80
CA LEU A 263 31.99 0.82 -15.35
C LEU A 263 33.01 -0.30 -15.64
N SER A 264 34.26 0.07 -15.95
CA SER A 264 35.34 -0.91 -16.13
C SER A 264 35.83 -1.53 -14.82
N SER A 265 35.60 -0.89 -13.66
CA SER A 265 35.98 -1.41 -12.34
C SER A 265 34.88 -2.25 -11.66
N LEU A 266 33.66 -2.32 -12.21
CA LEU A 266 32.60 -3.17 -11.67
C LEU A 266 32.98 -4.65 -11.81
N PRO A 267 33.22 -5.40 -10.72
CA PRO A 267 33.89 -6.69 -10.80
C PRO A 267 33.05 -7.74 -11.53
N LYS A 268 31.72 -7.68 -11.45
CA LYS A 268 30.81 -8.66 -12.03
C LYS A 268 30.19 -8.28 -13.37
N LEU A 269 30.53 -7.10 -13.92
CA LEU A 269 29.93 -6.63 -15.18
C LEU A 269 30.25 -7.59 -16.33
N THR A 270 29.21 -8.10 -16.98
CA THR A 270 29.29 -9.01 -18.14
C THR A 270 28.58 -8.44 -19.35
N GLU A 271 27.53 -7.64 -19.15
CA GLU A 271 26.69 -7.09 -20.23
C GLU A 271 26.46 -5.58 -20.03
N LEU A 272 26.77 -4.82 -21.07
CA LEU A 272 26.59 -3.37 -21.13
C LEU A 272 26.04 -2.96 -22.49
N TYR A 273 24.77 -2.58 -22.54
CA TYR A 273 24.09 -2.10 -23.74
C TYR A 273 23.80 -0.61 -23.61
N LEU A 274 24.43 0.17 -24.48
CA LEU A 274 24.34 1.63 -24.53
C LEU A 274 23.97 2.14 -25.93
N GLN A 275 23.65 1.24 -26.87
CA GLN A 275 23.38 1.62 -28.25
C GLN A 275 22.19 2.57 -28.39
N ASN A 276 22.16 3.35 -29.46
CA ASN A 276 21.07 4.27 -29.78
C ASN A 276 20.78 5.26 -28.65
N ASN A 277 21.83 5.97 -28.22
CA ASN A 277 21.78 7.09 -27.29
C ASN A 277 22.49 8.31 -27.91
N LYS A 278 22.67 9.38 -27.14
CA LYS A 278 23.40 10.60 -27.51
C LYS A 278 24.72 10.74 -26.70
N LEU A 279 25.33 9.61 -26.34
CA LEU A 279 26.60 9.59 -25.60
C LEU A 279 27.73 10.12 -26.49
N SER A 280 28.71 10.75 -25.86
CA SER A 280 29.80 11.43 -26.55
C SER A 280 31.15 11.20 -25.87
N GLY A 281 32.22 11.71 -26.47
CA GLY A 281 33.56 11.60 -25.90
C GLY A 281 34.25 10.28 -26.27
N TYR A 282 34.94 9.66 -25.32
CA TYR A 282 35.77 8.49 -25.59
C TYR A 282 35.35 7.26 -24.80
N ILE A 283 35.34 6.11 -25.47
CA ILE A 283 35.15 4.82 -24.81
C ILE A 283 36.36 4.51 -23.90
N PRO A 284 36.14 4.24 -22.60
CA PRO A 284 37.19 3.77 -21.70
C PRO A 284 37.89 2.51 -22.25
N LYS A 285 39.22 2.56 -22.40
CA LYS A 285 40.01 1.44 -22.94
C LYS A 285 39.78 0.14 -22.15
N ALA A 286 39.68 0.25 -20.84
CA ALA A 286 39.50 -0.88 -19.94
C ALA A 286 38.20 -1.66 -20.19
N LEU A 287 37.11 -1.01 -20.65
CA LEU A 287 35.87 -1.72 -21.01
C LEU A 287 36.06 -2.67 -22.20
N LYS A 288 36.95 -2.33 -23.13
CA LYS A 288 37.20 -3.16 -24.32
C LYS A 288 38.05 -4.39 -24.00
N SER A 289 38.97 -4.28 -23.04
CA SER A 289 39.88 -5.36 -22.67
C SER A 289 39.28 -6.37 -21.71
N ARG A 290 38.05 -6.16 -21.20
CA ARG A 290 37.42 -7.03 -20.19
C ARG A 290 36.64 -8.24 -20.74
N GLY A 291 36.51 -8.37 -22.05
CA GLY A 291 35.76 -9.50 -22.65
C GLY A 291 34.26 -9.49 -22.32
N ILE A 292 33.71 -8.33 -21.94
CA ILE A 292 32.27 -8.15 -21.70
C ILE A 292 31.52 -7.99 -23.03
N ILE A 293 30.24 -8.31 -23.04
CA ILE A 293 29.34 -7.94 -24.12
C ILE A 293 29.09 -6.44 -23.99
N PHE A 294 29.62 -5.67 -24.93
CA PHE A 294 29.52 -4.22 -24.91
C PHE A 294 29.07 -3.66 -26.26
N ASN A 295 27.82 -3.21 -26.32
CA ASN A 295 27.25 -2.56 -27.49
C ASN A 295 27.04 -1.06 -27.23
N TYR A 296 27.56 -0.23 -28.14
CA TYR A 296 27.50 1.23 -28.05
C TYR A 296 27.18 1.88 -29.40
N ALA A 297 26.71 1.08 -30.38
CA ALA A 297 26.39 1.55 -31.72
C ALA A 297 25.34 2.68 -31.71
N GLY A 298 25.27 3.51 -32.75
CA GLY A 298 24.26 4.59 -32.83
C GLY A 298 24.52 5.82 -31.96
N ASN A 299 25.58 5.83 -31.13
CA ASN A 299 26.06 7.05 -30.45
C ASN A 299 27.04 7.82 -31.37
N MET A 300 26.54 8.80 -32.12
CA MET A 300 27.29 9.46 -33.20
C MET A 300 28.58 10.16 -32.74
N ASP A 301 28.60 10.72 -31.53
CA ASP A 301 29.73 11.48 -31.00
C ASP A 301 30.67 10.65 -30.11
N LEU A 302 30.40 9.34 -29.96
CA LEU A 302 31.19 8.45 -29.12
C LEU A 302 32.35 7.83 -29.92
N LYS A 303 33.57 8.21 -29.56
CA LYS A 303 34.80 7.86 -30.28
C LYS A 303 35.57 6.75 -29.60
N ARG A 304 36.27 5.94 -30.41
CA ARG A 304 37.31 5.04 -29.91
C ARG A 304 38.54 5.88 -29.56
N GLN A 305 39.17 5.67 -28.40
CA GLN A 305 40.48 6.28 -28.14
C GLN A 305 41.48 5.77 -29.20
N GLY A 306 42.05 6.69 -30.00
CA GLY A 306 43.09 6.37 -30.95
C GLY A 306 44.38 5.96 -30.24
N ILE A 307 45.13 5.04 -30.84
CA ILE A 307 46.52 4.77 -30.45
C ILE A 307 47.31 6.01 -30.87
N LYS A 308 47.87 6.76 -29.91
CA LYS A 308 48.92 7.73 -30.23
C LYS A 308 50.08 6.94 -30.84
N ARG A 309 50.28 7.03 -32.16
CA ARG A 309 51.57 6.66 -32.74
C ARG A 309 52.59 7.64 -32.17
N SER A 310 53.47 7.13 -31.33
CA SER A 310 54.69 7.82 -30.92
C SER A 310 55.53 8.06 -32.18
N THR A 311 55.43 9.24 -32.78
CA THR A 311 56.49 9.76 -33.64
C THR A 311 57.62 10.22 -32.72
N THR A 312 58.52 9.30 -32.42
CA THR A 312 59.89 9.63 -32.03
C THR A 312 60.60 10.21 -33.26
N TRP A 313 61.01 11.47 -33.17
CA TRP A 313 62.02 12.08 -34.03
C TRP A 313 63.41 11.78 -33.48
#